data_AF-A0A3D2WW17-F1
#
_entry.id   AF-A0A3D2WW17-F1
#
_cell.length_a   1.000
_cell.length_b   1.000
_cell.length_c   1.000
_cell.angle_alpha   90.00
_cell.angle_beta   90.00
_cell.angle_gamma   90.00
#
_symmetry.space_group_name_H-M   'P 1'
#
loop_
_entity.id
_entity.type
_entity.pdbx_description
1 polymer ?
#
loop_
_entity_poly.entity_id
_entity_poly.type
_entity_poly.pdbx_seq_one_letter_code
_entity_poly.pdbx_strand_id
1 'polypeptide(L)'
;MNGGSFLKEKIYNLETNRWHYTHRRLRSAYRSLKSHTEYLFTYLEYPELHMPNTTNSLEGCFSNLRSKLRNHLGLKMDRKIKITDHFLTK
;
A
#
# COMPACT_ATOMS: atom_id res chain seq x y z
N MET A 1 7.70 -4.36 -28.49
CA MET A 1 7.61 -2.92 -28.10
C MET A 1 8.23 -2.75 -26.72
N ASN A 2 9.29 -1.95 -26.59
CA ASN A 2 10.04 -1.80 -25.34
C ASN A 2 9.30 -0.88 -24.34
N GLY A 3 8.38 -1.42 -23.55
CA GLY A 3 7.60 -0.68 -22.54
C GLY A 3 8.45 0.10 -21.50
N GLY A 4 9.74 -0.23 -21.38
CA GLY A 4 10.68 0.54 -20.57
C GLY A 4 10.98 1.95 -21.08
N SER A 5 10.76 2.25 -22.37
CA SER A 5 10.94 3.58 -22.95
C SER A 5 9.80 4.53 -22.54
N PHE A 6 8.55 4.08 -22.64
CA PHE A 6 7.35 4.80 -22.20
C PHE A 6 7.43 5.22 -20.73
N LEU A 7 7.79 4.31 -19.81
CA LEU A 7 7.91 4.61 -18.38
C LEU A 7 9.06 5.56 -18.01
N LYS A 8 9.93 5.92 -18.97
CA LYS A 8 11.05 6.84 -18.78
C LYS A 8 10.76 8.25 -19.29
N GLU A 9 9.61 8.48 -19.93
CA GLU A 9 9.17 9.80 -20.37
C GLU A 9 9.13 10.80 -19.20
N LYS A 10 9.55 12.03 -19.47
CA LYS A 10 9.67 13.11 -18.47
C LYS A 10 9.01 14.38 -19.00
N ILE A 11 8.33 15.09 -18.11
CA ILE A 11 7.85 16.44 -18.32
C ILE A 11 8.80 17.40 -17.61
N TYR A 12 9.22 18.46 -18.30
CA TYR A 12 10.06 19.53 -17.77
C TYR A 12 9.19 20.76 -17.49
N ASN A 13 9.35 21.34 -16.31
CA ASN A 13 8.76 22.62 -15.97
C ASN A 13 9.83 23.70 -16.19
N LEU A 14 9.60 24.57 -17.18
CA LEU A 14 10.55 25.60 -17.62
C LEU A 14 10.72 26.73 -16.60
N GLU A 15 9.69 27.02 -15.81
CA GLU A 15 9.72 28.08 -14.78
C GLU A 15 10.56 27.69 -13.56
N THR A 16 10.54 26.40 -13.20
CA THR A 16 11.21 25.87 -12.01
C THR A 16 12.50 25.12 -12.30
N ASN A 17 12.81 24.89 -13.59
CA ASN A 17 13.91 24.03 -14.06
C ASN A 17 13.90 22.61 -13.45
N ARG A 18 12.72 22.11 -13.07
CA ARG A 18 12.53 20.76 -12.51
C ARG A 18 11.85 19.85 -13.51
N TRP A 19 12.06 18.54 -13.36
CA TRP A 19 11.39 17.53 -14.17
C TRP A 19 10.68 16.51 -13.28
N HIS A 20 9.64 15.88 -13.83
CA HIS A 20 9.00 14.72 -13.23
C HIS A 20 8.65 13.68 -14.29
N TYR A 21 8.56 12.41 -13.90
CA TYR A 21 8.12 11.36 -14.81
C TYR A 21 6.67 11.57 -15.22
N THR A 22 6.38 11.50 -16.52
CA THR A 22 5.02 11.57 -17.07
C THR A 22 4.13 10.49 -16.45
N HIS A 23 4.65 9.26 -16.37
CA HIS A 23 3.90 8.08 -15.92
C HIS A 23 4.22 7.70 -14.47
N ARG A 24 4.31 8.69 -13.56
CA ARG A 24 4.77 8.48 -12.17
C ARG A 24 4.02 7.35 -11.45
N ARG A 25 2.68 7.30 -11.54
CA ARG A 25 1.85 6.26 -10.89
C ARG A 25 2.12 4.87 -11.44
N LEU A 26 2.13 4.73 -12.77
CA LEU A 26 2.38 3.46 -13.44
C LEU A 26 3.79 2.94 -13.17
N ARG A 27 4.78 3.83 -13.20
CA ARG A 27 6.18 3.51 -12.85
C ARG A 27 6.29 3.03 -11.40
N SER A 28 5.57 3.67 -10.47
CA SER A 28 5.53 3.26 -9.06
C SER A 28 4.88 1.89 -8.89
N ALA A 29 3.75 1.63 -9.57
CA ALA A 29 3.08 0.33 -9.56
C ALA A 29 3.98 -0.78 -10.13
N TYR A 30 4.59 -0.57 -11.29
CA TYR A 30 5.53 -1.52 -11.88
C TYR A 30 6.71 -1.81 -10.96
N ARG A 31 7.32 -0.77 -10.37
CA ARG A 31 8.40 -0.93 -9.39
C ARG A 31 7.94 -1.77 -8.20
N SER A 32 6.74 -1.50 -7.67
CA SER A 32 6.16 -2.24 -6.54
C SER A 32 5.98 -3.71 -6.88
N LEU A 33 5.40 -4.03 -8.05
CA LEU A 33 5.26 -5.42 -8.47
C LEU A 33 6.62 -6.10 -8.59
N LYS A 34 7.59 -5.44 -9.25
CA LYS A 34 8.93 -5.98 -9.45
C LYS A 34 9.68 -6.22 -8.14
N SER A 35 9.59 -5.30 -7.17
CA SER A 35 10.32 -5.43 -5.90
C SER A 35 9.69 -6.42 -4.94
N HIS A 36 8.41 -6.73 -5.09
CA HIS A 36 7.68 -7.65 -4.21
C HIS A 36 7.32 -8.97 -4.91
N THR A 37 7.84 -9.23 -6.12
CA THR A 37 7.46 -10.42 -6.91
C THR A 37 7.67 -11.72 -6.14
N GLU A 38 8.76 -11.81 -5.36
CA GLU A 38 9.08 -12.97 -4.52
C GLU A 38 8.04 -13.24 -3.42
N TYR A 39 7.25 -12.24 -3.03
CA TYR A 39 6.25 -12.35 -1.96
C TYR A 39 4.80 -12.43 -2.47
N LEU A 40 4.56 -12.10 -3.74
CA LEU A 40 3.19 -12.02 -4.28
C LEU A 40 2.48 -13.38 -4.31
N PHE A 41 3.25 -14.46 -4.45
CA PHE A 41 2.73 -15.82 -4.66
C PHE A 41 3.09 -16.78 -3.51
N THR A 42 3.51 -16.26 -2.36
CA THR A 42 3.89 -17.09 -1.20
C THR A 42 2.77 -18.04 -0.77
N TYR A 43 1.49 -17.65 -0.90
CA TYR A 43 0.36 -18.52 -0.59
C TYR A 43 0.24 -19.74 -1.53
N LEU A 44 0.81 -19.67 -2.73
CA LEU A 44 0.90 -20.78 -3.68
C LEU A 44 2.11 -21.68 -3.39
N GLU A 45 3.22 -21.09 -2.94
CA GLU A 45 4.45 -21.81 -2.63
C GLU A 45 4.34 -22.65 -1.34
N TYR A 46 3.56 -22.17 -0.37
CA TYR A 46 3.42 -22.79 0.96
C TYR A 46 1.93 -23.08 1.30
N PRO A 47 1.26 -24.00 0.57
CA PRO A 47 -0.16 -24.31 0.80
C PRO A 47 -0.44 -24.91 2.18
N GLU A 48 0.55 -25.53 2.83
CA GLU A 48 0.47 -26.09 4.18
C GLU A 48 0.29 -25.03 5.28
N LEU A 49 0.65 -23.77 5.00
CA LEU A 49 0.41 -22.65 5.91
C LEU A 49 -1.04 -22.16 5.87
N HIS A 50 -1.87 -22.71 4.97
CA HIS A 50 -3.28 -22.36 4.81
C HIS A 50 -3.54 -20.85 4.70
N MET A 51 -2.61 -20.13 4.05
CA MET A 51 -2.74 -18.70 3.86
C MET A 51 -3.92 -18.38 2.95
N PRO A 52 -4.77 -17.40 3.31
CA PRO A 52 -5.88 -17.00 2.46
C PRO A 52 -5.34 -16.34 1.17
N ASN A 53 -5.94 -16.67 0.03
CA ASN A 53 -5.66 -16.05 -1.26
C ASN A 53 -6.34 -14.67 -1.45
N THR A 54 -7.09 -14.21 -0.45
CA THR A 54 -7.78 -12.92 -0.45
C THR A 54 -7.43 -12.11 0.80
N THR A 55 -7.46 -10.78 0.66
CA THR A 55 -7.23 -9.83 1.75
C THR A 55 -8.49 -9.48 2.54
N ASN A 56 -9.62 -10.15 2.29
CA ASN A 56 -10.93 -9.82 2.85
C ASN A 56 -10.93 -9.73 4.39
N SER A 57 -10.28 -10.69 5.06
CA SER A 57 -10.18 -10.70 6.53
C SER A 57 -9.41 -9.49 7.05
N LEU A 58 -8.32 -9.11 6.37
CA LEU A 58 -7.52 -7.93 6.72
C LEU A 58 -8.29 -6.64 6.47
N GLU A 59 -8.96 -6.52 5.32
CA GLU A 59 -9.74 -5.35 4.96
C GLU A 59 -10.92 -5.13 5.92
N GLY A 60 -11.63 -6.20 6.28
CA GLY A 60 -12.70 -6.16 7.28
C GLY A 60 -12.19 -5.71 8.66
N CYS A 61 -11.06 -6.27 9.10
CA CYS A 61 -10.38 -5.90 10.34
C CYS A 61 -10.01 -4.40 10.36
N PHE A 62 -9.33 -3.92 9.31
CA PHE A 62 -8.92 -2.52 9.22
C PHE A 62 -10.10 -1.55 9.06
N SER A 63 -11.18 -1.96 8.37
CA SER A 63 -12.41 -1.17 8.28
C SER A 63 -13.04 -0.95 9.66
N ASN A 64 -13.10 -2.00 10.48
CA ASN A 64 -13.60 -1.92 11.85
C ASN A 64 -12.72 -0.99 12.72
N LEU A 65 -11.39 -1.13 12.66
CA LEU A 65 -10.46 -0.25 13.36
C LEU A 65 -10.64 1.22 12.94
N ARG A 66 -10.69 1.50 11.63
CA ARG A 66 -10.90 2.86 11.11
C ARG A 66 -12.22 3.46 11.58
N SER A 67 -13.29 2.66 11.64
CA SER A 67 -14.58 3.10 12.15
C SER A 67 -14.49 3.54 13.62
N LYS A 68 -13.84 2.74 14.47
CA LYS A 68 -13.60 3.06 15.89
C LYS A 68 -12.76 4.34 16.06
N LEU A 69 -11.69 4.49 15.29
CA LEU A 69 -10.86 5.70 15.32
C LEU A 69 -11.59 6.95 14.83
N ARG A 70 -12.45 6.81 13.80
CA ARG A 70 -13.26 7.91 13.25
C ARG A 70 -14.32 8.42 14.23
N ASN A 71 -14.85 7.56 15.10
CA ASN A 71 -15.75 8.01 16.16
C ASN A 71 -15.04 8.89 17.22
N HIS A 72 -13.71 8.94 17.19
CA HIS A 72 -12.88 9.65 18.17
C HIS A 72 -11.80 10.51 17.50
N LEU A 73 -12.15 11.24 16.44
CA LEU A 73 -11.20 12.07 15.66
C LEU A 73 -10.42 13.08 16.51
N GLY A 74 -11.04 13.62 17.57
CA GLY A 74 -10.45 14.60 18.49
C GLY A 74 -9.44 14.03 19.49
N LEU A 75 -9.18 12.73 19.48
CA LEU A 75 -8.16 12.14 20.35
C LEU A 75 -6.75 12.54 19.92
N LYS A 76 -5.92 12.81 20.93
CA LYS A 76 -4.46 12.91 20.78
C LYS A 76 -3.88 11.58 20.28
N MET A 77 -2.71 11.65 19.66
CA MET A 77 -2.09 10.51 18.99
C MET A 77 -1.80 9.35 19.95
N ASP A 78 -1.37 9.63 21.18
CA ASP A 78 -1.15 8.64 22.25
C ASP A 78 -2.41 7.81 22.56
N ARG A 79 -3.58 8.46 22.58
CA ARG A 79 -4.86 7.78 22.80
C ARG A 79 -5.30 6.96 21.59
N LYS A 80 -5.03 7.45 20.37
CA LYS A 80 -5.28 6.68 19.13
C LYS A 80 -4.43 5.41 19.08
N ILE A 81 -3.17 5.48 19.50
CA ILE A 81 -2.28 4.31 19.62
C ILE A 81 -2.87 3.31 20.63
N LYS A 82 -3.26 3.76 21.83
CA LYS A 82 -3.89 2.88 22.84
C LYS A 82 -5.15 2.16 22.34
N ILE A 83 -5.97 2.83 21.51
CA ILE A 83 -7.14 2.20 20.89
C ILE A 83 -6.72 1.13 19.89
N THR A 84 -5.73 1.42 19.05
CA THR A 84 -5.17 0.46 18.10
C THR A 84 -4.57 -0.75 18.82
N ASP A 85 -3.75 -0.52 19.84
CA ASP A 85 -3.15 -1.61 20.63
C ASP A 85 -4.24 -2.47 21.26
N HIS A 86 -5.20 -1.85 21.95
CA HIS A 86 -6.32 -2.59 22.54
C HIS A 86 -7.14 -3.37 21.50
N PHE A 87 -7.30 -2.82 20.29
CA PHE A 87 -8.00 -3.48 19.20
C PHE A 87 -7.23 -4.70 18.67
N LEU A 88 -5.90 -4.65 18.62
CA LEU A 88 -5.04 -5.71 18.10
C LEU A 88 -4.70 -6.80 19.15
N THR A 89 -4.78 -6.49 20.45
CA THR A 89 -4.50 -7.45 21.55
C THR A 89 -5.73 -8.26 21.99
N LYS A 90 -6.88 -8.03 21.38
CA LYS A 90 -8.16 -8.64 21.76
C LYS A 90 -8.54 -9.74 20.79
#